data_AF-A0A1F8V5A6-F1
#
_entry.id   AF-A0A1F8V5A6-F1
#
_cell.length_a   1.000
_cell.length_b   1.000
_cell.length_c   1.000
_cell.angle_alpha   90.00
_cell.angle_beta   90.00
_cell.angle_gamma   90.00
#
_symmetry.space_group_name_H-M   'P 1'
#
loop_
_entity.id
_entity.type
_entity.pdbx_description
1 polymer ?
#
loop_
_entity_poly.entity_id
_entity_poly.type
_entity_poly.pdbx_seq_one_letter_code
_entity_poly.pdbx_strand_id
1 'polypeptide(L)'
;MSSDKFNSIVKQGVSSQALGLALKAYEWADKKGELTNKRYLTIVDFSLPSTSKRMNVIDLQSGKIVFNELVTQGKGSGSGKMATNFSNVNNSHASVLGAIVTENTYYGKHGYSLRLNGLEENLNSNVKGRAIVVHSANYATATFARTNGRLGTSWGCFALSPDVSKEVIEKIKGGSLIFSYAPQIMNDANYA
;
A
#
# COMPACT_ATOMS: atom_id res chain seq x y z
N MET A 1 18.65 -5.30 5.60
CA MET A 1 18.44 -4.41 6.78
C MET A 1 19.01 -5.10 8.02
N SER A 2 19.57 -4.37 9.00
CA SER A 2 20.06 -4.99 10.25
C SER A 2 18.91 -5.44 11.16
N SER A 3 19.17 -6.44 12.01
CA SER A 3 18.19 -6.96 12.98
C SER A 3 17.65 -5.88 13.93
N ASP A 4 18.51 -4.95 14.36
CA ASP A 4 18.10 -3.85 15.24
C ASP A 4 17.09 -2.91 14.57
N LYS A 5 17.33 -2.56 13.30
CA LYS A 5 16.39 -1.74 12.52
C LYS A 5 15.08 -2.47 12.29
N PHE A 6 15.13 -3.76 11.95
CA PHE A 6 13.94 -4.60 11.82
C PHE A 6 13.10 -4.58 13.11
N ASN A 7 13.73 -4.90 14.25
CA ASN A 7 13.07 -4.94 15.55
C ASN A 7 12.54 -3.56 15.97
N SER A 8 13.24 -2.49 15.63
CA SER A 8 12.78 -1.12 15.88
C SER A 8 11.49 -0.80 15.11
N ILE A 9 11.39 -1.18 13.84
CA ILE A 9 10.19 -0.97 13.02
C ILE A 9 9.02 -1.81 13.54
N VAL A 10 9.28 -3.06 13.94
CA VAL A 10 8.24 -3.93 14.53
C VAL A 10 7.69 -3.34 15.83
N LYS A 11 8.57 -2.82 16.71
CA LYS A 11 8.16 -2.13 17.94
C LYS A 11 7.32 -0.87 17.70
N GLN A 12 7.41 -0.27 16.51
CA GLN A 12 6.57 0.87 16.09
C GLN A 12 5.18 0.44 15.57
N GLY A 13 4.86 -0.86 15.55
CA GLY A 13 3.52 -1.37 15.25
C GLY A 13 3.35 -2.02 13.88
N VAL A 14 4.43 -2.23 13.12
CA VAL A 14 4.38 -2.99 11.86
C VAL A 14 4.49 -4.48 12.16
N SER A 15 3.62 -5.30 11.56
CA SER A 15 3.71 -6.76 11.66
C SER A 15 5.08 -7.27 11.21
N SER A 16 5.73 -8.10 12.02
CA SER A 16 7.02 -8.72 11.67
C SER A 16 6.91 -9.59 10.42
N GLN A 17 5.78 -10.28 10.24
CA GLN A 17 5.51 -11.06 9.03
C GLN A 17 5.36 -10.16 7.81
N ALA A 18 4.55 -9.10 7.91
CA ALA A 18 4.37 -8.15 6.81
C ALA A 18 5.69 -7.48 6.43
N LEU A 19 6.48 -7.05 7.41
CA LEU A 19 7.80 -6.44 7.20
C LEU A 19 8.78 -7.43 6.56
N GLY A 20 8.83 -8.68 7.04
CA GLY A 20 9.70 -9.71 6.49
C GLY A 20 9.41 -9.99 5.01
N LEU A 21 8.13 -10.15 4.66
CA LEU A 21 7.72 -10.37 3.26
C LEU A 21 7.96 -9.13 2.40
N ALA A 22 7.68 -7.94 2.92
CA ALA A 22 7.92 -6.67 2.21
C ALA A 22 9.40 -6.47 1.88
N LEU A 23 10.32 -6.83 2.78
CA LEU A 23 11.76 -6.75 2.55
C LEU A 23 12.24 -7.77 1.51
N LYS A 24 11.71 -9.00 1.54
CA LYS A 24 11.99 -10.00 0.50
C LYS A 24 11.54 -9.50 -0.87
N ALA A 25 10.32 -8.97 -0.96
CA ALA A 25 9.78 -8.38 -2.18
C ALA A 25 10.61 -7.18 -2.66
N TYR A 26 11.06 -6.34 -1.73
CA TYR A 26 11.94 -5.21 -2.00
C TYR A 26 13.28 -5.64 -2.58
N GLU A 27 13.96 -6.60 -1.96
CA GLU A 27 15.24 -7.12 -2.47
C GLU A 27 15.10 -7.78 -3.84
N TRP A 28 13.99 -8.49 -4.07
CA TRP A 28 13.68 -9.08 -5.37
C TRP A 28 13.45 -8.02 -6.46
N ALA A 29 12.64 -6.99 -6.18
CA ALA A 29 12.37 -5.90 -7.11
C ALA A 29 13.64 -5.08 -7.41
N ASP A 30 14.47 -4.83 -6.39
CA ASP A 30 15.75 -4.13 -6.54
C ASP A 30 16.72 -4.91 -7.45
N LYS A 31 16.85 -6.22 -7.24
CA LYS A 31 17.69 -7.10 -8.08
C LYS A 31 17.24 -7.14 -9.54
N LYS A 32 15.94 -6.97 -9.79
CA LYS A 32 15.36 -6.87 -11.14
C LYS A 32 15.53 -5.48 -11.78
N GLY A 33 16.01 -4.49 -11.03
CA GLY A 33 16.17 -3.12 -11.52
C GLY A 33 14.86 -2.32 -11.54
N GLU A 34 13.81 -2.78 -10.85
CA GLU A 34 12.51 -2.10 -10.83
C GLU A 34 12.52 -0.84 -9.94
N LEU A 35 13.45 -0.75 -8.98
CA LEU A 35 13.46 0.32 -7.97
C LEU A 35 14.46 1.41 -8.31
N THR A 36 13.96 2.64 -8.49
CA THR A 36 14.78 3.85 -8.63
C THR A 36 14.83 4.65 -7.32
N ASN A 37 13.72 4.77 -6.61
CA ASN A 37 13.64 5.39 -5.29
C ASN A 37 13.78 4.31 -4.19
N LYS A 38 15.04 4.01 -3.87
CA LYS A 38 15.43 2.95 -2.92
C LYS A 38 15.37 3.36 -1.44
N ARG A 39 14.95 4.59 -1.15
CA ARG A 39 14.94 5.10 0.23
C ARG A 39 13.72 4.63 1.00
N TYR A 40 12.57 4.52 0.32
CA TYR A 40 11.29 4.31 0.96
C TYR A 40 10.67 2.96 0.60
N LEU A 41 10.15 2.29 1.62
CA LEU A 41 9.29 1.11 1.50
C LEU A 41 7.95 1.41 2.16
N THR A 42 6.86 1.29 1.41
CA THR A 42 5.52 1.45 1.96
C THR A 42 4.90 0.08 2.22
N ILE A 43 4.33 -0.14 3.39
CA ILE A 43 3.56 -1.35 3.72
C ILE A 43 2.12 -0.95 3.95
N VAL A 44 1.19 -1.58 3.23
CA VAL A 44 -0.25 -1.45 3.45
C VAL A 44 -0.76 -2.77 4.04
N ASP A 45 -1.14 -2.77 5.30
CA ASP A 45 -1.54 -3.97 6.04
C ASP A 45 -3.07 -4.11 6.09
N PHE A 46 -3.64 -4.82 5.13
CA PHE A 46 -5.07 -5.11 5.06
C PHE A 46 -5.54 -6.18 6.06
N SER A 47 -4.64 -6.77 6.87
CA SER A 47 -5.05 -7.57 8.04
C SER A 47 -5.62 -6.70 9.17
N LEU A 48 -5.43 -5.38 9.09
CA LEU A 48 -6.00 -4.41 10.02
C LEU A 48 -7.29 -3.79 9.48
N PRO A 49 -8.24 -3.41 10.36
CA PRO A 49 -9.46 -2.74 9.95
C PRO A 49 -9.16 -1.38 9.32
N SER A 50 -10.05 -0.93 8.43
CA SER A 50 -9.91 0.33 7.71
C SER A 50 -9.89 1.56 8.63
N THR A 51 -10.35 1.44 9.87
CA THR A 51 -10.27 2.46 10.92
C THR A 51 -8.92 2.55 11.61
N SER A 52 -8.00 1.60 11.38
CA SER A 52 -6.64 1.62 11.89
C SER A 52 -5.69 2.23 10.87
N LYS A 53 -4.69 2.97 11.37
CA LYS A 53 -3.59 3.47 10.54
C LYS A 53 -2.76 2.28 10.06
N ARG A 54 -2.98 1.88 8.80
CA ARG A 54 -2.51 0.64 8.20
C ARG A 54 -1.65 0.84 6.95
N MET A 55 -1.35 2.08 6.57
CA MET A 55 -0.28 2.40 5.63
C MET A 55 0.91 2.93 6.41
N ASN A 56 2.07 2.27 6.31
CA ASN A 56 3.33 2.70 6.91
C ASN A 56 4.34 3.01 5.81
N VAL A 57 4.85 4.23 5.74
CA VAL A 57 5.98 4.58 4.88
C VAL A 57 7.24 4.54 5.74
N ILE A 58 8.14 3.62 5.42
CA ILE A 58 9.38 3.36 6.14
C ILE A 58 10.54 3.99 5.37
N ASP A 59 11.31 4.84 6.03
CA ASP A 59 12.61 5.29 5.54
C ASP A 59 13.65 4.21 5.87
N LEU A 60 14.09 3.44 4.87
CA LEU A 60 15.01 2.31 5.03
C LEU A 60 16.41 2.75 5.46
N GLN A 61 16.80 3.98 5.16
CA GLN A 61 18.09 4.53 5.57
C GLN A 61 18.11 4.73 7.08
N SER A 62 17.07 5.39 7.63
CA SER A 62 16.97 5.69 9.06
C SER A 62 16.33 4.58 9.91
N GLY A 63 15.57 3.66 9.30
CA GLY A 63 14.80 2.64 10.01
C GLY A 63 13.56 3.19 10.74
N LYS A 64 13.01 4.32 10.30
CA LYS A 64 11.88 5.00 10.95
C LYS A 64 10.63 4.96 10.08
N ILE A 65 9.47 4.86 10.73
CA ILE A 65 8.19 5.10 10.08
C ILE A 65 8.03 6.63 9.97
N VAL A 66 8.01 7.15 8.75
CA VAL A 66 7.85 8.59 8.46
C VAL A 66 6.40 8.98 8.18
N PHE A 67 5.54 8.01 7.84
CA PHE A 67 4.08 8.18 7.78
C PHE A 67 3.40 6.92 8.31
N ASN A 68 2.36 7.10 9.14
CA ASN A 68 1.48 6.04 9.62
C ASN A 68 0.04 6.51 9.44
N GLU A 69 -0.63 6.04 8.37
CA GLU A 69 -1.85 6.65 7.85
C GLU A 69 -3.00 5.68 7.62
N LEU A 70 -4.21 6.25 7.62
CA LEU A 70 -5.42 5.57 7.17
C LEU A 70 -5.37 5.41 5.64
N VAL A 71 -5.79 4.25 5.15
CA VAL A 71 -5.88 3.98 3.71
C VAL A 71 -7.10 3.11 3.39
N THR A 72 -7.80 3.49 2.33
CA THR A 72 -9.01 2.79 1.89
C THR A 72 -8.69 1.43 1.29
N GLN A 73 -9.67 0.53 1.35
CA GLN A 73 -9.70 -0.68 0.52
C GLN A 73 -10.63 -0.49 -0.68
N GLY A 74 -10.51 -1.37 -1.67
CA GLY A 74 -11.44 -1.44 -2.78
C GLY A 74 -12.84 -1.90 -2.33
N LYS A 75 -13.89 -1.43 -3.00
CA LYS A 75 -15.28 -1.83 -2.76
C LYS A 75 -15.48 -3.34 -2.93
N GLY A 76 -14.76 -3.96 -3.86
CA GLY A 76 -14.75 -5.40 -4.08
C GLY A 76 -14.05 -6.21 -2.99
N SER A 77 -13.37 -5.55 -2.04
CA SER A 77 -12.69 -6.19 -0.90
C SER A 77 -13.56 -6.33 0.35
N GLY A 78 -14.84 -5.96 0.28
CA GLY A 78 -15.77 -6.02 1.39
C GLY A 78 -16.32 -4.65 1.78
N SER A 79 -17.56 -4.65 2.29
CA SER A 79 -18.30 -3.45 2.70
C SER A 79 -18.09 -3.03 4.15
N GLY A 80 -17.46 -3.90 4.96
CA GLY A 80 -17.18 -3.68 6.37
C GLY A 80 -15.87 -2.94 6.63
N LYS A 81 -15.36 -3.06 7.87
CA LYS A 81 -14.05 -2.51 8.25
C LYS A 81 -12.88 -3.33 7.68
N MET A 82 -13.09 -4.63 7.52
CA MET A 82 -12.04 -5.56 7.07
C MET A 82 -12.05 -5.69 5.56
N ALA A 83 -10.86 -5.80 4.96
CA ALA A 83 -10.70 -6.26 3.59
C ALA A 83 -10.57 -7.79 3.62
N THR A 84 -11.48 -8.50 2.96
CA THR A 84 -11.55 -9.97 2.99
C THR A 84 -11.36 -10.61 1.62
N ASN A 85 -11.43 -9.82 0.55
CA ASN A 85 -11.28 -10.27 -0.83
C ASN A 85 -10.27 -9.40 -1.58
N PHE A 86 -9.43 -10.02 -2.38
CA PHE A 86 -8.40 -9.36 -3.19
C PHE A 86 -8.41 -9.96 -4.58
N SER A 87 -8.17 -9.15 -5.61
CA SER A 87 -8.28 -9.64 -6.97
C SER A 87 -7.38 -8.85 -7.91
N ASN A 88 -6.73 -9.56 -8.83
CA ASN A 88 -6.03 -8.98 -9.97
C ASN A 88 -6.97 -8.75 -11.19
N VAL A 89 -8.25 -9.11 -11.10
CA VAL A 89 -9.16 -9.09 -12.25
C VAL A 89 -9.71 -7.68 -12.51
N ASN A 90 -9.80 -7.31 -13.79
CA ASN A 90 -10.43 -6.06 -14.24
C ASN A 90 -11.87 -5.95 -13.73
N ASN A 91 -12.33 -4.74 -13.41
CA ASN A 91 -13.68 -4.45 -12.90
C ASN A 91 -14.08 -5.14 -11.58
N SER A 92 -13.17 -5.89 -10.93
CA SER A 92 -13.43 -6.47 -9.60
C SER A 92 -13.64 -5.41 -8.51
N HIS A 93 -13.10 -4.20 -8.72
CA HIS A 93 -13.04 -3.10 -7.75
C HIS A 93 -12.41 -3.49 -6.40
N ALA A 94 -11.71 -4.62 -6.33
CA ALA A 94 -11.02 -5.09 -5.13
C ALA A 94 -9.61 -4.51 -5.04
N SER A 95 -9.08 -4.38 -3.84
CA SER A 95 -7.64 -4.16 -3.63
C SER A 95 -6.83 -5.36 -4.16
N VAL A 96 -5.56 -5.11 -4.44
CA VAL A 96 -4.56 -6.13 -4.82
C VAL A 96 -3.57 -6.35 -3.67
N LEU A 97 -2.90 -7.49 -3.65
CA LEU A 97 -1.80 -7.80 -2.73
C LEU A 97 -0.46 -7.77 -3.48
N GLY A 98 0.64 -7.86 -2.74
CA GLY A 98 1.99 -8.03 -3.27
C GLY A 98 2.76 -6.73 -3.57
N ALA A 99 3.81 -6.89 -4.36
CA ALA A 99 4.82 -5.90 -4.71
C ALA A 99 4.35 -4.99 -5.86
N ILE A 100 4.27 -3.70 -5.58
CA ILE A 100 3.79 -2.66 -6.50
C ILE A 100 4.83 -1.53 -6.53
N VAL A 101 5.33 -1.20 -7.71
CA VAL A 101 6.26 -0.08 -7.89
C VAL A 101 5.50 1.22 -8.19
N THR A 102 5.99 2.32 -7.62
CA THR A 102 5.46 3.66 -7.91
C THR A 102 6.09 4.24 -9.18
N GLU A 103 5.32 5.00 -9.95
CA GLU A 103 5.80 5.62 -11.19
C GLU A 103 5.73 7.15 -11.12
N ASN A 104 5.25 7.77 -12.19
CA ASN A 104 5.09 9.20 -12.35
C ASN A 104 3.81 9.71 -11.70
N THR A 105 3.83 10.98 -11.32
CA THR A 105 2.65 11.67 -10.78
C THR A 105 1.89 12.39 -11.89
N TYR A 106 0.60 12.61 -11.67
CA TYR A 106 -0.26 13.36 -12.57
C TYR A 106 -1.37 14.06 -11.79
N TYR A 107 -2.04 15.01 -12.44
CA TYR A 107 -3.25 15.64 -11.92
C TYR A 107 -4.46 15.05 -12.66
N GLY A 108 -5.41 14.51 -11.91
CA GLY A 108 -6.66 13.97 -12.45
C GLY A 108 -7.87 14.38 -11.62
N LYS A 109 -9.00 13.67 -11.76
CA LYS A 109 -10.24 13.95 -11.03
C LYS A 109 -10.11 13.91 -9.50
N HIS A 110 -9.07 13.24 -8.98
CA HIS A 110 -8.76 13.15 -7.56
C HIS A 110 -7.59 14.07 -7.14
N GLY A 111 -7.24 15.04 -7.98
CA GLY A 111 -6.11 15.93 -7.77
C GLY A 111 -4.77 15.25 -8.04
N TYR A 112 -3.76 15.65 -7.27
CA TYR A 112 -2.40 15.10 -7.36
C TYR A 112 -2.39 13.61 -7.01
N SER A 113 -2.01 12.77 -7.98
CA SER A 113 -2.12 11.31 -7.91
C SER A 113 -0.83 10.63 -8.39
N LEU A 114 -0.57 9.43 -7.90
CA LEU A 114 0.63 8.65 -8.21
C LEU A 114 0.27 7.36 -8.95
N ARG A 115 0.83 7.19 -10.15
CA ARG A 115 0.68 5.96 -10.93
C ARG A 115 1.44 4.82 -10.28
N LEU A 116 0.89 3.62 -10.43
CA LEU A 116 1.42 2.39 -9.87
C LEU A 116 1.51 1.31 -10.95
N ASN A 117 2.45 0.39 -10.78
CA ASN A 117 2.61 -0.80 -11.61
C ASN A 117 2.82 -2.03 -10.72
N GLY A 118 2.08 -3.10 -10.97
CA GLY A 118 2.26 -4.36 -10.26
C GLY A 118 3.38 -5.16 -10.88
N LEU A 119 4.18 -5.85 -10.06
CA LEU A 119 5.36 -6.58 -10.51
C LEU A 119 5.13 -8.09 -10.67
N GLU A 120 3.99 -8.60 -10.21
CA GLU A 120 3.76 -10.04 -10.04
C GLU A 120 2.64 -10.54 -10.95
N GLU A 121 3.00 -11.41 -11.90
CA GLU A 121 2.17 -11.85 -13.03
C GLU A 121 0.77 -12.34 -12.61
N ASN A 122 0.69 -13.18 -11.58
CA ASN A 122 -0.56 -13.80 -11.15
C ASN A 122 -1.27 -13.03 -10.02
N LEU A 123 -0.58 -12.08 -9.37
CA LEU A 123 -1.06 -11.45 -8.14
C LEU A 123 -1.52 -9.99 -8.34
N ASN A 124 -0.79 -9.21 -9.13
CA ASN A 124 -1.05 -7.76 -9.27
C ASN A 124 -0.68 -7.15 -10.63
N SER A 125 -0.34 -7.96 -11.64
CA SER A 125 0.03 -7.49 -12.98
C SER A 125 -0.95 -6.50 -13.64
N ASN A 126 -2.25 -6.54 -13.30
CA ASN A 126 -3.24 -5.62 -13.86
C ASN A 126 -3.37 -4.28 -13.11
N VAL A 127 -2.54 -3.99 -12.09
CA VAL A 127 -2.60 -2.72 -11.33
C VAL A 127 -2.66 -1.50 -12.24
N LYS A 128 -1.79 -1.45 -13.26
CA LYS A 128 -1.72 -0.32 -14.21
C LYS A 128 -2.93 -0.29 -15.14
N GLY A 129 -3.31 -1.45 -15.70
CA GLY A 129 -4.49 -1.58 -16.57
C GLY A 129 -5.81 -1.24 -15.86
N ARG A 130 -5.86 -1.43 -14.54
CA ARG A 130 -7.01 -1.11 -13.68
C ARG A 130 -7.00 0.31 -13.15
N ALA A 131 -6.01 1.13 -13.54
CA ALA A 131 -5.82 2.49 -13.06
C ALA A 131 -5.81 2.58 -11.50
N ILE A 132 -5.23 1.57 -10.84
CA ILE A 132 -5.00 1.62 -9.40
C ILE A 132 -3.87 2.61 -9.13
N VAL A 133 -4.14 3.61 -8.28
CA VAL A 133 -3.22 4.72 -7.99
C VAL A 133 -3.23 5.07 -6.50
N VAL A 134 -2.26 5.86 -6.05
CA VAL A 134 -2.38 6.60 -4.76
C VAL A 134 -3.00 7.96 -5.05
N HIS A 135 -4.04 8.35 -4.30
CA HIS A 135 -4.69 9.65 -4.49
C HIS A 135 -5.33 10.17 -3.21
N SER A 136 -5.77 11.44 -3.24
CA SER A 136 -6.53 12.06 -2.16
C SER A 136 -8.01 11.67 -2.19
N ALA A 137 -8.64 11.49 -1.02
CA ALA A 137 -10.09 11.34 -0.91
C ALA A 137 -10.66 11.83 0.43
N ASN A 138 -11.73 12.62 0.38
CA ASN A 138 -12.43 13.10 1.58
C ASN A 138 -13.06 11.97 2.41
N TYR A 139 -13.28 10.80 1.79
CA TYR A 139 -13.77 9.58 2.47
C TYR A 139 -12.66 8.73 3.10
N ALA A 140 -11.41 9.16 3.01
CA ALA A 140 -10.24 8.51 3.61
C ALA A 140 -9.74 9.25 4.88
N THR A 141 -10.63 9.96 5.58
CA THR A 141 -10.29 10.78 6.75
C THR A 141 -10.71 10.12 8.06
N ALA A 142 -10.04 10.48 9.16
CA ALA A 142 -10.41 10.02 10.50
C ALA A 142 -11.82 10.47 10.90
N THR A 143 -12.22 11.68 10.50
CA THR A 143 -13.60 12.16 10.70
C THR A 143 -14.60 11.29 9.96
N PHE A 144 -14.36 10.96 8.68
CA PHE A 144 -15.24 10.05 7.94
C PHE A 144 -15.35 8.69 8.63
N ALA A 145 -14.23 8.13 9.09
CA ALA A 145 -14.21 6.85 9.82
C ALA A 145 -14.99 6.87 11.13
N ARG A 146 -14.87 7.94 11.92
CA ARG A 146 -15.64 8.09 13.16
C ARG A 146 -17.14 8.18 12.90
N THR A 147 -17.55 8.95 11.89
CA THR A 147 -18.97 9.14 11.55
C THR A 147 -19.61 7.87 10.96
N ASN A 148 -18.87 7.14 10.12
CA ASN A 148 -19.43 6.01 9.36
C ASN A 148 -19.07 4.64 9.95
N GLY A 149 -18.27 4.60 11.02
CA GLY A 149 -17.73 3.38 11.62
C GLY A 149 -16.65 2.67 10.77
N ARG A 150 -16.32 3.19 9.59
CA ARG A 150 -15.29 2.68 8.65
C ARG A 150 -14.82 3.78 7.69
N LEU A 151 -13.66 3.59 7.07
CA LEU A 151 -13.29 4.42 5.91
C LEU A 151 -14.23 4.18 4.73
N GLY A 152 -14.28 5.13 3.80
CA GLY A 152 -14.87 4.91 2.48
C GLY A 152 -14.10 3.85 1.69
N THR A 153 -14.65 3.45 0.55
CA THR A 153 -14.03 2.47 -0.34
C THR A 153 -13.74 3.08 -1.70
N SER A 154 -12.59 2.72 -2.28
CA SER A 154 -12.20 3.07 -3.64
C SER A 154 -12.58 1.94 -4.60
N TRP A 155 -12.10 1.99 -5.85
CA TRP A 155 -12.18 0.86 -6.80
C TRP A 155 -10.90 0.01 -6.83
N GLY A 156 -10.14 0.02 -5.74
CA GLY A 156 -8.87 -0.70 -5.57
C GLY A 156 -7.68 0.24 -5.30
N CYS A 157 -7.84 1.54 -5.54
CA CYS A 157 -6.85 2.58 -5.25
C CYS A 157 -6.51 2.70 -3.75
N PHE A 158 -5.29 3.16 -3.49
CA PHE A 158 -4.83 3.54 -2.16
C PHE A 158 -5.19 5.01 -1.90
N ALA A 159 -6.43 5.26 -1.46
CA ALA A 159 -6.87 6.63 -1.18
C ALA A 159 -6.50 7.03 0.25
N LEU A 160 -5.98 8.25 0.39
CA LEU A 160 -5.48 8.84 1.64
C LEU A 160 -6.22 10.14 1.98
N SER A 161 -6.11 10.60 3.23
CA SER A 161 -6.62 11.90 3.64
C SER A 161 -6.01 13.03 2.78
N PRO A 162 -6.80 14.05 2.39
CA PRO A 162 -6.27 15.23 1.69
C PRO A 162 -5.12 15.93 2.40
N ASP A 163 -5.11 15.88 3.74
CA ASP A 163 -4.10 16.56 4.56
C ASP A 163 -2.69 15.96 4.41
N VAL A 164 -2.58 14.69 3.99
CA VAL A 164 -1.31 13.95 3.98
C VAL A 164 -0.94 13.39 2.61
N SER A 165 -1.90 13.26 1.69
CA SER A 165 -1.71 12.54 0.42
C SER A 165 -0.57 13.12 -0.43
N LYS A 166 -0.43 14.45 -0.47
CA LYS A 166 0.62 15.10 -1.26
C LYS A 166 2.01 14.78 -0.72
N GLU A 167 2.20 14.89 0.60
CA GLU A 167 3.50 14.63 1.25
C GLU A 167 3.93 13.17 1.11
N VAL A 168 2.98 12.23 1.26
CA VAL A 168 3.24 10.81 1.03
C VAL A 168 3.66 10.57 -0.43
N ILE A 169 2.90 11.09 -1.40
CA ILE A 169 3.21 10.92 -2.83
C ILE A 169 4.61 11.48 -3.16
N GLU A 170 4.94 12.67 -2.66
CA GLU A 170 6.25 13.29 -2.89
C GLU A 170 7.41 12.41 -2.40
N LYS A 171 7.22 11.65 -1.33
CA LYS A 171 8.25 10.79 -0.76
C LYS A 171 8.40 9.49 -1.53
N ILE A 172 7.29 8.90 -1.95
CA ILE A 172 7.28 7.55 -2.52
C ILE A 172 7.28 7.54 -4.05
N LYS A 173 7.12 8.69 -4.73
CA LYS A 173 7.13 8.73 -6.22
C LYS A 173 8.48 8.30 -6.80
N GLY A 174 8.47 7.94 -8.08
CA GLY A 174 9.69 7.70 -8.85
C GLY A 174 10.38 6.37 -8.54
N GLY A 175 9.62 5.28 -8.41
CA GLY A 175 10.19 3.93 -8.34
C GLY A 175 10.50 3.43 -6.93
N SER A 176 9.71 3.81 -5.93
CA SER A 176 9.74 3.18 -4.61
C SER A 176 8.77 1.99 -4.58
N LEU A 177 8.93 1.10 -3.59
CA LEU A 177 8.03 -0.05 -3.45
C LEU A 177 6.88 0.23 -2.48
N ILE A 178 5.68 -0.17 -2.88
CA ILE A 178 4.54 -0.44 -2.01
C ILE A 178 4.35 -1.95 -1.92
N PHE A 179 4.30 -2.49 -0.72
CA PHE A 179 3.93 -3.86 -0.43
C PHE A 179 2.54 -3.91 0.20
N SER A 180 1.58 -4.46 -0.53
CA SER A 180 0.21 -4.63 -0.08
C SER A 180 0.03 -6.00 0.55
N TYR A 181 -0.22 -6.06 1.85
CA TYR A 181 -0.20 -7.27 2.66
C TYR A 181 -1.58 -7.62 3.21
N ALA A 182 -1.89 -8.92 3.18
CA ALA A 182 -2.90 -9.57 4.00
C ALA A 182 -2.49 -11.04 4.16
N PRO A 183 -2.96 -11.79 5.17
CA PRO A 183 -2.55 -13.19 5.38
C PRO A 183 -2.80 -14.10 4.15
N GLN A 184 -3.82 -13.78 3.34
CA GLN A 184 -4.14 -14.48 2.09
C GLN A 184 -2.98 -14.49 1.07
N ILE A 185 -2.00 -13.58 1.19
CA ILE A 185 -0.83 -13.55 0.32
C ILE A 185 0.02 -14.83 0.43
N MET A 186 -0.05 -15.53 1.56
CA MET A 186 0.68 -16.78 1.78
C MET A 186 0.18 -17.94 0.91
N ASN A 187 -0.97 -17.78 0.24
CA ASN A 187 -1.47 -18.75 -0.72
C ASN A 187 -0.82 -18.60 -2.11
N ASP A 188 -0.08 -17.51 -2.34
CA ASP A 188 0.65 -17.28 -3.58
C ASP A 188 2.05 -17.91 -3.51
N ALA A 189 2.48 -18.58 -4.58
CA ALA A 189 3.74 -19.30 -4.64
C ALA A 189 4.97 -18.40 -4.45
N ASN A 190 4.86 -17.09 -4.67
CA ASN A 190 5.96 -16.14 -4.41
C ASN A 190 6.23 -15.95 -2.91
N TYR A 191 5.28 -16.30 -2.03
CA TYR A 191 5.34 -16.06 -0.60
C TYR A 191 5.04 -17.29 0.27
N ALA A 192 4.70 -18.43 -0.34
CA ALA A 192 4.47 -19.72 0.31
C ALA A 192 5.73 -20.32 0.94
#